data_AF-A0A8S3TPR4-F1
#
_entry.id   AF-A0A8S3TPR4-F1
#
_cell.length_a   1.000
_cell.length_b   1.000
_cell.length_c   1.000
_cell.angle_alpha   90.00
_cell.angle_beta   90.00
_cell.angle_gamma   90.00
#
_symmetry.space_group_name_H-M   'P 1'
#
loop_
_entity.id
_entity.type
_entity.pdbx_description
1 polymer ?
#
loop_
_entity_poly.entity_id
_entity_poly.type
_entity_poly.pdbx_seq_one_letter_code
_entity_poly.pdbx_strand_id
1 'polypeptide(L)'
;MTLIPGVTMSKIDAARKHANLKKTGQMLNTPRIYRMRISQPQLMHFVEFISSPMYHQAVGYGSKTLQLSSGLEMTIPKVVRNIITSRLITCYTAYCKDQGYETFSRSTLYNILNCCVASLKKNLHGLDNITADGMKAVENITDVISRLQTFGLEEEKADKLRQMIYSANQHLKFEMKGHLSSESTCIDIF
;
A
#
# COMPACT_ATOMS: atom_id res chain seq x y z
N MET A 1 -58.55 12.73 11.22
CA MET A 1 -57.09 12.50 11.22
C MET A 1 -56.61 12.42 12.66
N THR A 2 -56.65 11.23 13.26
CA THR A 2 -56.19 11.00 14.64
C THR A 2 -54.68 10.81 14.64
N LEU A 3 -53.96 11.89 14.94
CA LEU A 3 -52.55 11.87 15.32
C LEU A 3 -52.42 11.08 16.62
N ILE A 4 -51.59 10.04 16.60
CA ILE A 4 -50.92 9.36 17.74
C ILE A 4 -51.74 9.30 19.05
N PRO A 5 -52.22 8.11 19.48
CA PRO A 5 -52.96 7.95 20.73
C PRO A 5 -52.21 8.59 21.93
N GLY A 6 -52.89 9.47 22.66
CA GLY A 6 -52.35 10.11 23.87
C GLY A 6 -51.68 11.48 23.66
N VAL A 7 -51.61 11.99 22.43
CA VAL A 7 -51.10 13.34 22.13
C VAL A 7 -52.26 14.32 21.92
N THR A 8 -52.57 15.10 22.95
CA THR A 8 -53.59 16.17 22.90
C THR A 8 -53.01 17.45 22.32
N MET A 9 -53.82 18.30 21.68
CA MET A 9 -53.40 19.62 21.18
C MET A 9 -52.69 20.48 22.24
N SER A 10 -53.17 20.44 23.48
CA SER A 10 -52.52 21.11 24.62
C SER A 10 -51.06 20.66 24.84
N LYS A 11 -50.76 19.36 24.67
CA LYS A 11 -49.38 18.85 24.79
C LYS A 11 -48.50 19.33 23.64
N ILE A 12 -49.07 19.46 22.44
CA ILE A 12 -48.37 19.99 21.26
C ILE A 12 -48.03 21.47 21.48
N ASP A 13 -48.98 22.27 21.97
CA ASP A 13 -48.76 23.69 22.21
C ASP A 13 -47.80 23.95 23.38
N ALA A 14 -47.87 23.13 24.43
CA ALA A 14 -46.88 23.14 25.51
C ALA A 14 -45.46 22.84 24.99
N ALA A 15 -45.32 21.85 24.09
CA ALA A 15 -44.04 21.51 23.47
C ALA A 15 -43.52 22.65 22.57
N ARG A 16 -44.40 23.30 21.78
CA ARG A 16 -44.06 24.48 20.96
C ARG A 16 -43.59 25.66 21.82
N LYS A 17 -44.30 25.96 22.91
CA LYS A 17 -43.93 27.02 23.86
C LYS A 17 -42.58 26.73 24.49
N HIS A 18 -42.32 25.49 24.89
CA HIS A 18 -41.03 25.07 25.43
C HIS A 18 -39.89 25.20 24.40
N ALA A 19 -40.12 24.79 23.14
CA ALA A 19 -39.12 24.91 22.07
C ALA A 19 -38.78 26.37 21.74
N ASN A 20 -39.76 27.28 21.78
CA ASN A 20 -39.51 28.72 21.62
C ASN A 20 -38.70 29.32 22.78
N LEU A 21 -38.88 28.83 24.01
CA LEU A 21 -38.19 29.35 25.20
C LEU A 21 -36.78 28.77 25.39
N LYS A 22 -36.56 27.49 25.07
CA LYS A 22 -35.31 26.77 25.39
C LYS A 22 -34.55 26.23 24.16
N LYS A 23 -34.98 26.61 22.94
CA LYS A 23 -34.59 26.01 21.64
C LYS A 23 -35.07 24.56 21.51
N THR A 24 -35.11 24.06 20.27
CA THR A 24 -35.47 22.66 19.98
C THR A 24 -34.49 21.70 20.67
N GLY A 25 -35.00 20.61 21.22
CA GLY A 25 -34.17 19.61 21.89
C GLY A 25 -33.13 19.05 20.93
N GLN A 26 -31.85 19.31 21.21
CA GLN A 26 -30.74 18.64 20.54
C GLN A 26 -30.70 17.19 21.04
N MET A 27 -30.63 16.23 20.13
CA MET A 27 -30.31 14.85 20.49
C MET A 27 -28.92 14.84 21.12
N LEU A 28 -28.85 14.55 22.43
CA LEU A 28 -27.58 14.58 23.19
C LEU A 28 -26.57 13.57 22.65
N ASN A 29 -27.04 12.46 22.05
CA ASN A 29 -26.23 11.38 21.52
C ASN A 29 -26.74 10.98 20.13
N THR A 30 -26.48 11.77 19.10
CA THR A 30 -26.71 11.30 17.73
C THR A 30 -25.84 10.06 17.48
N PRO A 31 -26.42 8.92 17.06
CA PRO A 31 -25.60 7.76 16.73
C PRO A 31 -24.65 8.15 15.59
N ARG A 32 -23.36 7.88 15.78
CA ARG A 32 -22.35 8.18 14.78
C ARG A 32 -22.57 7.29 13.57
N ILE A 33 -23.14 7.86 12.50
CA ILE A 33 -23.39 7.13 11.26
C ILE A 33 -22.05 6.99 10.53
N TYR A 34 -21.46 5.80 10.60
CA TYR A 34 -20.31 5.45 9.77
C TYR A 34 -20.82 5.06 8.38
N ARG A 35 -20.60 5.92 7.38
CA ARG A 35 -20.86 5.59 5.98
C ARG A 35 -19.62 4.93 5.39
N MET A 36 -19.69 3.65 5.08
CA MET A 36 -18.64 2.96 4.34
C MET A 36 -18.81 3.26 2.85
N ARG A 37 -17.98 4.16 2.32
CA ARG A 37 -17.89 4.48 0.88
C ARG A 37 -16.72 3.77 0.21
N ILE A 38 -16.52 2.50 0.56
CA ILE A 38 -15.45 1.66 -0.02
C ILE A 38 -16.13 0.54 -0.78
N SER A 39 -15.87 0.48 -2.09
CA SER A 39 -16.32 -0.62 -2.94
C SER A 39 -15.54 -1.88 -2.58
N GLN A 40 -16.24 -2.93 -2.16
CA GLN A 40 -15.61 -4.20 -1.77
C GLN A 40 -14.78 -4.81 -2.91
N PRO A 41 -15.25 -4.85 -4.18
CA PRO A 41 -14.43 -5.32 -5.31
C PRO A 41 -13.13 -4.54 -5.50
N GLN A 42 -13.18 -3.21 -5.42
CA GLN A 42 -11.99 -2.36 -5.57
C GLN A 42 -11.01 -2.56 -4.41
N LEU A 43 -11.52 -2.78 -3.19
CA LEU A 43 -10.69 -3.09 -2.03
C LEU A 43 -9.98 -4.44 -2.19
N MET A 44 -10.72 -5.48 -2.57
CA MET A 44 -10.17 -6.81 -2.78
C MET A 44 -9.09 -6.80 -3.86
N HIS A 45 -9.34 -6.16 -4.99
CA HIS A 45 -8.36 -6.02 -6.07
C HIS A 45 -7.05 -5.36 -5.58
N PHE A 46 -7.15 -4.29 -4.78
CA PHE A 46 -5.96 -3.67 -4.21
C PHE A 46 -5.25 -4.57 -3.19
N VAL A 47 -6.01 -5.27 -2.33
CA VAL A 47 -5.45 -6.21 -1.34
C VAL A 47 -4.74 -7.38 -2.02
N GLU A 48 -5.29 -7.91 -3.11
CA GLU A 48 -4.67 -8.96 -3.93
C GLU A 48 -3.40 -8.46 -4.59
N PHE A 49 -3.45 -7.27 -5.21
CA PHE A 49 -2.27 -6.65 -5.81
C PHE A 49 -1.12 -6.53 -4.81
N ILE A 50 -1.39 -6.04 -3.59
CA ILE A 50 -0.37 -5.92 -2.54
C ILE A 50 -0.08 -7.25 -1.83
N SER A 51 -0.77 -8.34 -2.12
CA SER A 51 -0.45 -9.65 -1.54
C SER A 51 0.39 -10.49 -2.49
N SER A 52 0.61 -10.01 -3.72
CA SER A 52 1.46 -10.66 -4.71
C SER A 52 2.89 -10.85 -4.14
N PRO A 53 3.48 -12.06 -4.30
CA PRO A 53 4.82 -12.38 -3.78
C PRO A 53 5.92 -11.48 -4.36
N MET A 54 5.63 -10.84 -5.49
CA MET A 54 6.50 -9.86 -6.13
C MET A 54 6.80 -8.64 -5.23
N TYR A 55 5.83 -8.26 -4.39
CA TYR A 55 5.93 -7.06 -3.55
C TYR A 55 6.30 -7.39 -2.10
N HIS A 56 6.16 -8.65 -1.67
CA HIS A 56 6.28 -9.06 -0.27
C HIS A 56 6.99 -10.40 -0.13
N GLN A 57 7.88 -10.50 0.85
CA GLN A 57 8.63 -11.71 1.17
C GLN A 57 8.29 -12.17 2.58
N ALA A 58 8.05 -13.46 2.75
CA ALA A 58 7.97 -14.07 4.09
C ALA A 58 9.36 -14.08 4.72
N VAL A 59 9.46 -13.69 5.98
CA VAL A 59 10.76 -13.76 6.68
C VAL A 59 11.01 -15.19 7.16
N GLY A 60 12.27 -15.63 7.07
CA GLY A 60 12.68 -16.93 7.64
C GLY A 60 12.62 -16.98 9.16
N TYR A 61 12.50 -15.84 9.86
CA TYR A 61 12.45 -15.77 11.31
C TYR A 61 11.40 -14.80 11.86
N GLY A 62 10.55 -15.30 12.75
CA GLY A 62 9.54 -14.53 13.47
C GLY A 62 8.14 -14.76 12.92
N SER A 63 7.26 -15.20 13.81
CA SER A 63 5.83 -15.38 13.55
C SER A 63 4.99 -14.36 14.31
N LYS A 64 3.72 -14.21 13.91
CA LYS A 64 2.68 -13.52 14.65
C LYS A 64 1.54 -14.50 14.90
N THR A 65 1.10 -14.58 16.15
CA THR A 65 -0.09 -15.34 16.51
C THR A 65 -1.30 -14.43 16.36
N LEU A 66 -2.26 -14.85 15.55
CA LEU A 66 -3.57 -14.22 15.43
C LEU A 66 -4.56 -15.03 16.27
N GLN A 67 -5.25 -14.36 17.17
CA GLN A 67 -6.43 -14.94 17.81
C GLN A 67 -7.65 -14.65 16.94
N LEU A 68 -8.33 -15.71 16.50
CA LEU A 68 -9.59 -15.61 15.79
C LEU A 68 -10.71 -15.33 16.80
N SER A 69 -11.81 -14.75 16.32
CA SER A 69 -13.03 -14.55 17.11
C SER A 69 -13.64 -15.87 17.63
N SER A 70 -13.26 -17.00 17.04
CA SER A 70 -13.60 -18.36 17.51
C SER A 70 -12.76 -18.84 18.70
N GLY A 71 -11.77 -18.06 19.16
CA GLY A 71 -10.83 -18.45 20.22
C GLY A 71 -9.66 -19.32 19.74
N LEU A 72 -9.60 -19.64 18.44
CA LEU A 72 -8.49 -20.39 17.86
C LEU A 72 -7.28 -19.46 17.62
N GLU A 73 -6.09 -19.98 17.90
CA GLU A 73 -4.83 -19.29 17.61
C GLU A 73 -4.23 -19.79 16.29
N MET A 74 -3.89 -18.86 15.39
CA MET A 74 -3.23 -19.15 14.13
C MET A 74 -1.88 -18.46 14.07
N THR A 75 -0.82 -19.21 13.81
CA THR A 75 0.53 -18.66 13.70
C THR A 75 0.84 -18.37 12.23
N ILE A 76 1.08 -17.10 11.90
CA ILE A 76 1.40 -16.63 10.55
C ILE A 76 2.85 -16.11 10.52
N PRO A 77 3.66 -16.44 9.50
CA PRO A 77 4.99 -15.86 9.36
C PRO A 77 4.89 -14.34 9.22
N LYS A 78 5.87 -13.61 9.78
CA LYS A 78 5.95 -12.17 9.52
C LYS A 78 6.21 -11.95 8.03
N VAL A 79 5.51 -10.99 7.46
CA VAL A 79 5.69 -10.62 6.06
C VAL A 79 6.39 -9.27 6.00
N VAL A 80 7.39 -9.18 5.12
CA VAL A 80 8.14 -7.96 4.83
C VAL A 80 7.80 -7.46 3.44
N ARG A 81 7.46 -6.18 3.31
CA ARG A 81 7.31 -5.50 2.03
C ARG A 81 8.68 -5.17 1.44
N ASN A 82 8.88 -5.60 0.20
CA ASN A 82 10.09 -5.34 -0.58
C ASN A 82 10.05 -3.97 -1.29
N ILE A 83 8.86 -3.38 -1.44
CA ILE A 83 8.67 -2.06 -2.08
C ILE A 83 8.16 -1.02 -1.07
N ILE A 84 8.64 0.21 -1.20
CA ILE A 84 8.18 1.37 -0.41
C ILE A 84 6.73 1.71 -0.77
N THR A 85 5.92 2.01 0.24
CA THR A 85 4.47 2.35 0.14
C THR A 85 4.14 3.32 -1.00
N SER A 86 4.92 4.40 -1.14
CA SER A 86 4.68 5.42 -2.17
C SER A 86 4.86 4.88 -3.60
N ARG A 87 5.86 4.02 -3.81
CA ARG A 87 6.14 3.38 -5.09
C ARG A 87 5.10 2.32 -5.41
N LEU A 88 4.71 1.53 -4.41
CA LEU A 88 3.66 0.51 -4.56
C LEU A 88 2.34 1.14 -5.04
N ILE A 89 1.96 2.30 -4.48
CA ILE A 89 0.78 3.03 -4.94
C ILE A 89 0.94 3.49 -6.39
N THR A 90 2.11 4.01 -6.77
CA THR A 90 2.38 4.41 -8.15
C THR A 90 2.29 3.22 -9.11
N CYS A 91 2.86 2.07 -8.75
CA CYS A 91 2.77 0.83 -9.54
C CYS A 91 1.32 0.37 -9.70
N TYR A 92 0.53 0.39 -8.62
CA TYR A 92 -0.88 0.04 -8.67
C TYR A 92 -1.68 0.98 -9.59
N THR A 93 -1.47 2.30 -9.47
CA THR A 93 -2.15 3.28 -10.33
C THR A 93 -1.78 3.10 -11.79
N ALA A 94 -0.51 2.81 -12.10
CA ALA A 94 -0.07 2.51 -13.46
C ALA A 94 -0.73 1.23 -13.99
N TYR A 95 -0.70 0.15 -13.22
CA TYR A 95 -1.33 -1.13 -13.57
C TYR A 95 -2.83 -0.96 -13.86
N CYS A 96 -3.56 -0.25 -13.00
CA CYS A 96 -4.99 -0.02 -13.22
C CYS A 96 -5.26 0.88 -14.43
N LYS A 97 -4.38 1.83 -14.73
CA LYS A 97 -4.48 2.65 -15.95
C LYS A 97 -4.36 1.79 -17.21
N ASP A 98 -3.43 0.84 -17.22
CA ASP A 98 -3.20 -0.04 -18.37
C ASP A 98 -4.35 -1.04 -18.57
N GLN A 99 -4.93 -1.54 -17.47
CA GLN A 99 -6.03 -2.51 -17.49
C GLN A 99 -7.43 -1.87 -17.54
N GLY A 100 -7.53 -0.53 -17.48
CA GLY A 100 -8.80 0.19 -17.51
C GLY A 100 -9.62 0.15 -16.21
N TYR A 101 -9.00 -0.16 -15.06
CA TYR A 101 -9.66 -0.19 -13.75
C TYR A 101 -9.70 1.18 -13.08
N GLU A 102 -10.83 1.50 -12.44
CA GLU A 102 -10.94 2.69 -11.59
C GLU A 102 -10.27 2.45 -10.22
N THR A 103 -9.33 3.33 -9.86
CA THR A 103 -8.58 3.25 -8.60
C THR A 103 -9.14 4.16 -7.52
N PHE A 104 -8.92 3.80 -6.26
CA PHE A 104 -9.16 4.72 -5.15
C PHE A 104 -8.21 5.92 -5.19
N SER A 105 -8.59 6.99 -4.50
CA SER A 105 -7.70 8.13 -4.28
C SER A 105 -6.43 7.72 -3.53
N ARG A 106 -5.33 8.43 -3.77
CA ARG A 106 -4.03 8.15 -3.16
C ARG A 106 -4.09 8.07 -1.63
N SER A 107 -4.84 8.97 -1.00
CA SER A 107 -5.04 8.99 0.46
C SER A 107 -5.74 7.73 0.98
N THR A 108 -6.73 7.23 0.24
CA THR A 108 -7.44 5.99 0.58
C THR A 108 -6.51 4.78 0.48
N LEU A 109 -5.70 4.71 -0.58
CA LEU A 109 -4.70 3.63 -0.74
C LEU A 109 -3.67 3.63 0.39
N TYR A 110 -3.18 4.81 0.81
CA TYR A 110 -2.31 4.93 1.98
C TYR A 110 -3.01 4.47 3.27
N ASN A 111 -4.28 4.83 3.48
CA ASN A 111 -5.04 4.38 4.64
C ASN A 111 -5.22 2.86 4.68
N ILE A 112 -5.51 2.24 3.53
CA ILE A 112 -5.59 0.77 3.42
C ILE A 112 -4.24 0.13 3.77
N LEU A 113 -3.12 0.68 3.26
CA LEU A 113 -1.78 0.19 3.57
C LEU A 113 -1.40 0.35 5.05
N ASN A 114 -1.90 1.40 5.72
CA ASN A 114 -1.74 1.60 7.16
C ASN A 114 -2.50 0.56 7.97
N CYS A 115 -3.67 0.10 7.50
CA CYS A 115 -4.40 -1.00 8.14
C CYS A 115 -3.72 -2.36 7.90
N CYS A 116 -3.25 -2.59 6.67
CA CYS A 116 -2.51 -3.80 6.30
C CYS A 116 -1.05 -3.68 6.74
N VAL A 117 -0.77 -3.70 8.05
CA VAL A 117 0.60 -3.51 8.56
C VAL A 117 1.50 -4.70 8.20
N ALA A 118 2.35 -4.53 7.20
CA ALA A 118 3.49 -5.41 6.93
C ALA A 118 4.78 -4.69 7.33
N SER A 119 5.78 -5.43 7.76
CA SER A 119 7.07 -4.85 8.11
C SER A 119 7.71 -4.31 6.83
N LEU A 120 8.29 -3.11 6.84
CA LEU A 120 9.06 -2.62 5.70
C LEU A 120 10.45 -3.26 5.73
N LYS A 121 11.02 -3.61 4.56
CA LYS A 121 12.41 -4.07 4.44
C LYS A 121 13.35 -2.93 4.88
N LYS A 122 13.77 -2.94 6.14
CA LYS A 122 14.80 -2.05 6.67
C LYS A 122 16.12 -2.81 6.61
N ASN A 123 16.87 -2.60 5.53
CA ASN A 123 18.24 -3.05 5.25
C ASN A 123 18.63 -4.46 5.70
N LEU A 124 18.91 -5.28 4.70
CA LEU A 124 19.10 -6.71 4.78
C LEU A 124 20.58 -7.00 4.46
N HIS A 125 21.48 -6.75 5.40
CA HIS A 125 22.91 -6.91 5.12
C HIS A 125 23.36 -8.38 5.02
N GLY A 126 22.45 -9.37 5.00
CA GLY A 126 22.84 -10.78 5.10
C GLY A 126 21.87 -11.85 4.59
N LEU A 127 20.96 -11.54 3.66
CA LEU A 127 20.01 -12.56 3.14
C LEU A 127 19.85 -12.50 1.61
N ASP A 128 20.66 -11.70 0.92
CA ASP A 128 20.47 -11.36 -0.49
C ASP A 128 21.81 -11.45 -1.23
N ASN A 129 22.42 -12.65 -1.29
CA ASN A 129 23.75 -12.84 -1.89
C ASN A 129 23.79 -12.39 -3.36
N ILE A 130 22.74 -12.69 -4.13
CA ILE A 130 22.67 -12.36 -5.57
C ILE A 130 22.43 -10.85 -5.78
N THR A 131 21.54 -10.24 -5.00
CA THR A 131 21.33 -8.78 -5.11
C THR A 131 22.56 -8.01 -4.61
N ALA A 132 23.25 -8.51 -3.58
CA ALA A 132 24.51 -7.93 -3.11
C ALA A 132 25.60 -7.99 -4.20
N ASP A 133 25.75 -9.14 -4.86
CA ASP A 133 26.68 -9.29 -6.00
C ASP A 133 26.29 -8.38 -7.18
N GLY A 134 25.00 -8.27 -7.49
CA GLY A 134 24.48 -7.36 -8.51
C GLY A 134 24.74 -5.88 -8.18
N MET A 135 24.55 -5.47 -6.93
CA MET A 135 24.89 -4.11 -6.48
C MET A 135 26.38 -3.85 -6.59
N LYS A 136 27.21 -4.82 -6.19
CA LYS A 136 28.67 -4.73 -6.31
C LYS A 136 29.12 -4.63 -7.77
N ALA A 137 28.46 -5.33 -8.69
CA ALA A 137 28.73 -5.21 -10.11
C ALA A 137 28.42 -3.79 -10.64
N VAL A 138 27.30 -3.20 -10.22
CA VAL A 138 26.94 -1.81 -10.58
C VAL A 138 27.93 -0.80 -10.01
N GLU A 139 28.36 -0.98 -8.76
CA GLU A 139 29.40 -0.15 -8.15
C GLU A 139 30.72 -0.25 -8.93
N ASN A 140 31.15 -1.47 -9.27
CA ASN A 140 32.36 -1.69 -10.07
C ASN A 140 32.31 -0.98 -11.43
N ILE A 141 31.19 -1.05 -12.15
CA ILE A 141 31.07 -0.36 -13.45
C ILE A 141 31.09 1.16 -13.26
N THR A 142 30.49 1.68 -12.19
CA THR A 142 30.51 3.10 -11.84
C THR A 142 31.94 3.59 -11.53
N ASP A 143 32.71 2.78 -10.84
CA ASP A 143 34.14 3.03 -10.57
C ASP A 143 34.97 3.01 -11.86
N VAL A 144 34.69 2.08 -12.78
CA VAL A 144 35.35 2.03 -14.09
C VAL A 144 35.08 3.31 -14.88
N ILE A 145 33.86 3.83 -14.90
CA ILE A 145 33.55 5.11 -15.57
C ILE A 145 34.32 6.26 -14.94
N SER A 146 34.39 6.30 -13.61
CA SER A 146 35.11 7.34 -12.89
C SER A 146 36.62 7.29 -13.19
N ARG A 147 37.19 6.08 -13.32
CA ARG A 147 38.58 5.91 -13.77
C ARG A 147 38.76 6.35 -15.23
N LEU A 148 37.83 6.01 -16.12
CA LEU A 148 37.89 6.43 -17.52
C LEU A 148 37.85 7.95 -17.66
N GLN A 149 37.11 8.67 -16.80
CA GLN A 149 37.18 10.13 -16.74
C GLN A 149 38.58 10.64 -16.36
N THR A 150 39.25 9.99 -15.40
CA THR A 150 40.63 10.34 -15.05
C THR A 150 41.60 10.15 -16.22
N PHE A 151 41.32 9.22 -17.14
CA PHE A 151 42.10 8.97 -18.35
C PHE A 151 41.67 9.81 -19.57
N GLY A 152 40.80 10.81 -19.41
CA GLY A 152 40.42 11.74 -20.47
C GLY A 152 39.10 11.42 -21.18
N LEU A 153 38.23 10.59 -20.59
CA LEU A 153 36.85 10.44 -21.08
C LEU A 153 36.08 11.76 -20.91
N GLU A 154 35.46 12.21 -22.00
CA GLU A 154 34.62 13.39 -22.05
C GLU A 154 33.48 13.35 -21.01
N GLU A 155 33.30 14.46 -20.29
CA GLU A 155 32.39 14.55 -19.14
C GLU A 155 30.93 14.28 -19.53
N GLU A 156 30.48 14.78 -20.70
CA GLU A 156 29.14 14.52 -21.22
C GLU A 156 28.88 13.02 -21.48
N LYS A 157 29.90 12.28 -21.93
CA LYS A 157 29.80 10.84 -22.18
C LYS A 157 29.78 10.05 -20.87
N ALA A 158 30.57 10.47 -19.89
CA ALA A 158 30.58 9.85 -18.57
C ALA A 158 29.22 10.01 -17.86
N ASP A 159 28.60 11.18 -17.95
CA ASP A 159 27.29 11.44 -17.35
C ASP A 159 26.17 10.66 -18.03
N LYS A 160 26.19 10.54 -19.36
CA LYS A 160 25.27 9.64 -20.08
C LYS A 160 25.41 8.18 -19.63
N LEU A 161 26.64 7.69 -19.49
CA LEU A 161 26.89 6.32 -19.01
C LEU A 161 26.40 6.10 -17.58
N ARG A 162 26.61 7.07 -16.68
CA ARG A 162 26.08 7.04 -15.31
C ARG A 162 24.56 6.99 -15.29
N GLN A 163 23.90 7.83 -16.09
CA GLN A 163 22.43 7.82 -16.20
C GLN A 163 21.90 6.49 -16.75
N MET A 164 22.57 5.90 -17.75
CA MET A 164 22.20 4.60 -18.29
C MET A 164 22.30 3.49 -17.24
N ILE A 165 23.41 3.43 -16.49
CA ILE A 165 23.60 2.43 -15.43
C ILE A 165 22.59 2.62 -14.30
N TYR A 166 22.31 3.87 -13.93
CA TYR A 166 21.28 4.17 -12.95
C TYR A 166 19.92 3.64 -13.42
N SER A 167 19.52 3.95 -14.66
CA SER A 167 18.26 3.47 -15.24
C SER A 167 18.19 1.95 -15.30
N ALA A 168 19.25 1.28 -15.76
CA ALA A 168 19.34 -0.18 -15.80
C ALA A 168 19.23 -0.81 -14.40
N ASN A 169 19.90 -0.24 -13.39
CA ASN A 169 19.82 -0.70 -12.01
C ASN A 169 18.41 -0.52 -11.43
N GLN A 170 17.72 0.59 -11.75
CA GLN A 170 16.32 0.78 -11.36
C GLN A 170 15.40 -0.25 -12.02
N HIS A 171 15.58 -0.51 -13.32
CA HIS A 171 14.82 -1.52 -14.05
C HIS A 171 15.00 -2.93 -13.44
N LEU A 172 16.24 -3.35 -13.19
CA LEU A 172 16.55 -4.65 -12.58
C LEU A 172 15.98 -4.80 -11.16
N LYS A 173 16.01 -3.72 -10.36
CA LYS A 173 15.49 -3.75 -8.98
C LYS A 173 13.98 -3.86 -8.90
N PHE A 174 13.25 -3.23 -9.83
CA PHE A 174 11.82 -2.97 -9.66
C PHE A 174 10.95 -3.44 -10.81
N GLU A 175 11.38 -3.25 -12.07
CA GLU A 175 10.54 -3.51 -13.26
C GLU A 175 10.63 -4.97 -13.71
N MET A 176 11.81 -5.59 -13.61
CA MET A 176 11.97 -7.01 -13.92
C MET A 176 11.08 -7.90 -13.04
N LYS A 177 10.88 -7.50 -11.77
CA LYS A 177 9.96 -8.20 -10.87
C LYS A 177 8.53 -8.12 -11.39
N GLY A 178 8.11 -6.93 -11.85
CA GLY A 178 6.82 -6.62 -12.47
C GLY A 178 6.49 -7.40 -13.75
N HIS A 179 7.51 -7.79 -14.51
CA HIS A 179 7.37 -8.48 -15.79
C HIS A 179 7.36 -10.01 -15.71
N LEU A 180 7.53 -10.59 -14.52
CA LEU A 180 7.31 -12.02 -14.31
C LEU A 180 5.80 -12.27 -14.35
N SER A 181 5.27 -12.55 -15.54
CA SER A 181 3.89 -13.05 -15.68
C SER A 181 3.79 -14.40 -14.94
N SER A 182 2.60 -14.71 -14.44
CA SER A 182 2.29 -16.02 -13.83
C SER A 182 2.45 -17.22 -14.79
N GLU A 183 2.73 -16.96 -16.08
CA GLU A 183 3.02 -17.96 -17.12
C GLU A 183 4.52 -18.08 -17.43
N SER A 184 5.37 -17.24 -16.82
CA SER A 184 6.81 -17.29 -17.04
C SER A 184 7.38 -18.53 -16.37
N THR A 185 8.00 -19.40 -17.16
CA THR A 185 8.70 -20.62 -16.71
C THR A 185 9.98 -20.36 -15.93
N CYS A 186 10.28 -19.09 -15.62
CA CYS A 186 11.27 -18.76 -14.60
C CYS A 186 10.70 -19.11 -13.23
N ILE A 187 10.75 -20.41 -12.94
CA ILE A 187 10.59 -20.99 -11.61
C ILE A 187 11.37 -20.13 -10.63
N ASP A 188 10.65 -19.62 -9.63
CA ASP A 188 11.20 -19.13 -8.38
C ASP A 188 12.11 -20.21 -7.80
N ILE A 189 13.40 -20.16 -8.14
CA ILE A 189 14.43 -20.69 -7.27
C ILE A 189 14.71 -19.55 -6.31
N PHE A 190 13.91 -19.43 -5.24
CA PHE A 190 14.27 -19.03 -3.86
C PHE A 190 13.03 -18.96 -2.97
#